data_AF-A0A970J116-F1
#
_entry.id   AF-A0A970J116-F1
#
_cell.length_a   1.000
_cell.length_b   1.000
_cell.length_c   1.000
_cell.angle_alpha   90.00
_cell.angle_beta   90.00
_cell.angle_gamma   90.00
#
_symmetry.space_group_name_H-M   'P 1'
#
loop_
_entity.id
_entity.type
_entity.pdbx_description
1 polymer ?
#
loop_
_entity_poly.entity_id
_entity_poly.type
_entity_poly.pdbx_seq_one_letter_code
_entity_poly.pdbx_strand_id
1 'polypeptide(L)'
;MIAILGLLIGVIAGILWDVNIPEKFSPYISVAILACLDSVFGAIRANLSNNFQADIFISGFFGNAALAAGLAYLGDKLGIPIYIAAVIVFGGRIFNNFAIIRRLLIEKAKSR
;
A
#
# COMPACT_ATOMS: atom_id res chain seq x y z
N MET A 1 2.39 -10.82 16.03
CA MET A 1 1.83 -12.17 15.78
C MET A 1 0.53 -12.10 14.98
N ILE A 2 -0.47 -11.32 15.41
CA ILE A 2 -1.78 -11.18 14.72
C ILE A 2 -1.64 -10.71 13.25
N ALA A 3 -0.79 -9.71 12.97
CA ALA A 3 -0.57 -9.22 11.61
C ALA A 3 0.04 -10.26 10.65
N ILE A 4 0.96 -11.10 11.15
CA ILE A 4 1.59 -12.18 10.36
C ILE A 4 0.56 -13.27 10.07
N LEU A 5 -0.29 -13.59 11.04
CA LEU A 5 -1.40 -14.53 10.85
C LEU A 5 -2.39 -14.01 9.80
N GLY A 6 -2.78 -12.74 9.88
CA GLY A 6 -3.68 -12.12 8.92
C GLY A 6 -3.10 -12.11 7.50
N LEU A 7 -1.80 -11.84 7.36
CA LEU A 7 -1.11 -11.93 6.06
C LEU A 7 -1.12 -13.36 5.52
N LEU A 8 -0.78 -14.35 6.34
CA LEU A 8 -0.81 -15.77 5.95
C LEU A 8 -2.20 -16.20 5.50
N ILE A 9 -3.25 -15.84 6.27
CA ILE A 9 -4.63 -16.13 5.92
C ILE A 9 -5.00 -15.48 4.58
N GLY A 10 -4.63 -14.22 4.37
CA GLY A 10 -4.91 -13.51 3.11
C GLY A 10 -4.20 -14.13 1.90
N VAL A 11 -2.93 -14.52 2.04
CA VAL A 11 -2.17 -15.18 0.98
C VAL A 11 -2.77 -16.55 0.65
N ILE A 12 -3.05 -17.36 1.67
CA ILE A 12 -3.67 -18.69 1.47
C ILE A 12 -5.04 -18.55 0.82
N ALA A 13 -5.88 -17.62 1.29
CA ALA A 13 -7.19 -17.36 0.70
C ALA A 13 -7.05 -16.94 -0.78
N GLY A 14 -6.09 -16.08 -1.11
CA GLY A 14 -5.84 -15.65 -2.49
C GLY A 14 -5.36 -16.77 -3.41
N ILE A 15 -4.53 -17.70 -2.92
CA ILE A 15 -4.07 -18.86 -3.71
C ILE A 15 -5.21 -19.86 -3.95
N LEU A 16 -6.08 -20.06 -2.95
CA LEU A 16 -7.22 -20.97 -3.08
C LEU A 16 -8.34 -20.39 -3.97
N TRP A 17 -8.44 -19.06 -4.05
CA TRP A 17 -9.40 -18.38 -4.91
C TRP A 17 -8.80 -18.21 -6.32
N ASP A 18 -9.04 -19.19 -7.20
CA ASP A 18 -8.64 -19.16 -8.62
C ASP A 18 -9.50 -18.16 -9.45
N VAL A 19 -9.49 -16.89 -9.04
CA VAL A 19 -10.19 -15.81 -9.76
C VAL A 19 -9.31 -15.33 -10.90
N ASN A 20 -9.62 -15.78 -12.11
CA ASN A 20 -9.02 -15.22 -13.31
C ASN A 20 -9.52 -13.78 -13.53
N ILE A 21 -8.70 -12.81 -13.12
CA ILE A 21 -8.97 -11.40 -13.34
C ILE A 21 -8.63 -11.05 -14.81
N PRO A 22 -9.57 -10.50 -15.60
CA PRO A 22 -9.29 -10.10 -16.96
C PRO A 22 -8.14 -9.07 -17.03
N GLU A 23 -7.23 -9.21 -17.99
CA GLU A 23 -6.04 -8.35 -18.13
C GLU A 23 -6.37 -6.86 -18.21
N LYS A 24 -7.56 -6.51 -18.72
CA LYS A 24 -8.06 -5.11 -18.76
C LYS A 24 -8.09 -4.45 -17.39
N PHE A 25 -8.24 -5.20 -16.30
CA PHE A 25 -8.26 -4.66 -14.94
C PHE A 25 -6.88 -4.57 -14.28
N SER A 26 -5.85 -5.11 -14.93
CA SER A 26 -4.50 -5.19 -14.37
C SER A 26 -3.94 -3.84 -13.94
N PRO A 27 -4.06 -2.73 -14.72
CA PRO A 27 -3.56 -1.44 -14.30
C PRO A 27 -4.25 -0.89 -13.05
N TYR A 28 -5.57 -1.03 -12.94
CA TYR A 28 -6.34 -0.53 -11.79
C TYR A 28 -5.97 -1.26 -10.51
N ILE A 29 -5.87 -2.59 -10.58
CA ILE A 29 -5.54 -3.44 -9.45
C ILE A 29 -4.08 -3.23 -9.03
N SER A 30 -3.16 -3.10 -9.99
CA SER A 30 -1.75 -2.85 -9.73
C SER A 30 -1.53 -1.56 -8.94
N VAL A 31 -2.18 -0.47 -9.34
CA VAL A 31 -2.07 0.81 -8.61
C VAL A 31 -2.79 0.75 -7.26
N ALA A 32 -3.94 0.07 -7.17
CA ALA A 32 -4.63 -0.13 -5.89
C ALA A 32 -3.76 -0.89 -4.88
N ILE A 33 -3.11 -1.98 -5.32
CA ILE A 33 -2.17 -2.74 -4.48
C ILE A 33 -0.99 -1.87 -4.04
N LEU A 34 -0.45 -1.06 -4.95
CA LEU A 34 0.63 -0.13 -4.61
C LEU A 34 0.20 0.89 -3.55
N ALA A 35 -1.03 1.40 -3.61
CA ALA A 35 -1.60 2.29 -2.59
C ALA A 35 -1.83 1.59 -1.24
N CYS A 36 -2.27 0.33 -1.25
CA CYS A 36 -2.34 -0.50 -0.05
C CYS A 36 -0.95 -0.67 0.58
N LEU A 37 0.07 -0.94 -0.25
CA LEU A 37 1.44 -1.11 0.21
C LEU A 37 1.98 0.16 0.86
N ASP A 38 1.76 1.33 0.26
CA ASP A 38 2.11 2.62 0.87
C ASP A 38 1.51 2.79 2.28
N SER A 39 0.23 2.42 2.45
CA SER A 39 -0.43 2.48 3.75
C SER A 39 0.19 1.53 4.78
N VAL A 40 0.66 0.35 4.35
CA VAL A 40 1.42 -0.59 5.21
C VAL A 40 2.75 0.00 5.64
N PHE A 41 3.52 0.61 4.71
CA PHE A 41 4.77 1.29 5.06
C PHE A 41 4.51 2.48 6.01
N GLY A 42 3.45 3.25 5.77
CA GLY A 42 3.01 4.32 6.67
C GLY A 42 2.70 3.80 8.08
N ALA A 43 1.99 2.67 8.19
CA ALA A 43 1.69 2.03 9.47
C ALA A 43 2.94 1.55 10.21
N ILE A 44 3.90 0.92 9.52
CA ILE A 44 5.16 0.48 10.12
C ILE A 44 5.94 1.67 10.67
N ARG A 45 6.04 2.76 9.89
CA ARG A 45 6.65 4.01 10.34
C ARG A 45 5.95 4.57 11.58
N ALA A 46 4.63 4.69 11.55
CA ALA A 46 3.85 5.23 12.67
C ALA A 46 4.02 4.38 13.94
N ASN A 47 4.08 3.05 13.80
CA ASN A 47 4.32 2.13 14.90
C ASN A 47 5.72 2.31 15.51
N LEU A 48 6.75 2.47 14.69
CA LEU A 48 8.12 2.76 15.19
C LEU A 48 8.22 4.10 15.92
N SER A 49 7.38 5.08 15.55
CA SER A 49 7.29 6.38 16.22
C SER A 49 6.26 6.43 17.36
N ASN A 50 5.68 5.29 17.78
CA ASN A 50 4.62 5.20 18.80
C ASN A 50 3.36 6.05 18.53
N ASN A 51 3.09 6.39 17.26
CA ASN A 51 1.96 7.21 16.81
C ASN A 51 0.99 6.42 15.93
N PHE A 52 0.94 5.10 16.09
CA PHE A 52 0.07 4.24 15.28
C PHE A 52 -1.40 4.39 15.68
N GLN A 53 -2.23 4.68 14.68
CA GLN A 53 -3.68 4.83 14.82
C GLN A 53 -4.36 3.89 13.79
N ALA A 54 -5.11 2.92 14.29
CA ALA A 54 -5.66 1.83 13.47
C ALA A 54 -6.76 2.30 12.52
N ASP A 55 -7.57 3.25 12.95
CA ASP A 55 -8.59 3.95 12.16
C ASP A 55 -7.99 4.72 10.98
N ILE A 56 -6.88 5.45 11.20
CA ILE A 56 -6.14 6.14 10.12
C ILE A 56 -5.52 5.12 9.15
N PHE A 57 -4.98 4.02 9.65
CA PHE A 57 -4.44 2.96 8.80
C PHE A 57 -5.52 2.30 7.94
N ILE A 58 -6.65 1.89 8.53
CA ILE A 58 -7.74 1.20 7.82
C ILE A 58 -8.37 2.14 6.78
N SER A 59 -8.67 3.39 7.17
CA SER A 59 -9.20 4.39 6.23
C SER A 59 -8.22 4.70 5.10
N GLY A 60 -6.92 4.83 5.40
CA GLY A 60 -5.89 5.01 4.39
C GLY A 60 -5.75 3.80 3.46
N PHE A 61 -5.77 2.58 3.99
CA PHE A 61 -5.59 1.36 3.22
C PHE A 61 -6.68 1.20 2.15
N PHE A 62 -7.96 1.28 2.54
CA PHE A 62 -9.07 1.13 1.61
C PHE A 62 -9.33 2.41 0.81
N GLY A 63 -9.26 3.58 1.45
CA GLY A 63 -9.53 4.87 0.82
C GLY A 63 -8.50 5.21 -0.27
N ASN A 64 -7.21 5.03 0.01
CA ASN A 64 -6.17 5.28 -0.99
C ASN A 64 -6.22 4.26 -2.14
N ALA A 65 -6.54 3.00 -1.86
CA ALA A 65 -6.70 1.97 -2.88
C ALA A 65 -7.88 2.25 -3.82
N ALA A 66 -9.02 2.64 -3.25
CA ALA A 66 -10.19 3.03 -4.03
C ALA A 66 -9.91 4.29 -4.87
N LEU A 67 -9.24 5.29 -4.29
CA LEU A 67 -8.85 6.51 -4.99
C LEU A 67 -7.85 6.21 -6.12
N ALA A 68 -6.85 5.37 -5.87
CA ALA A 68 -5.88 4.90 -6.87
C ALA A 68 -6.57 4.20 -8.05
N ALA A 69 -7.44 3.23 -7.78
CA ALA A 69 -8.19 2.51 -8.79
C ALA A 69 -9.10 3.47 -9.58
N GLY A 70 -9.79 4.38 -8.87
CA GLY A 70 -10.65 5.39 -9.48
C GLY A 70 -9.89 6.35 -10.39
N LEU A 71 -8.73 6.85 -9.97
CA LEU A 71 -7.88 7.70 -10.81
C LEU A 71 -7.37 6.98 -12.04
N ALA A 72 -6.95 5.73 -11.89
CA ALA A 72 -6.52 4.92 -13.02
C ALA A 72 -7.69 4.69 -14.00
N TYR A 73 -8.90 4.39 -13.49
CA TYR A 73 -10.12 4.24 -14.30
C TYR A 73 -10.50 5.52 -15.06
N LEU A 74 -10.44 6.67 -14.38
CA LEU A 74 -10.68 7.96 -15.03
C LEU A 74 -9.63 8.25 -16.10
N GLY A 75 -8.36 7.90 -15.86
CA GLY A 75 -7.31 8.01 -16.86
C GLY A 75 -7.59 7.21 -18.13
N ASP A 76 -7.97 5.94 -17.97
CA ASP A 76 -8.33 5.07 -19.09
C ASP A 76 -9.50 5.65 -19.90
N LYS A 77 -10.53 6.17 -19.23
CA LYS A 77 -11.67 6.82 -19.89
C LYS A 77 -11.32 8.10 -20.64
N LEU A 78 -10.31 8.82 -20.18
CA LEU A 78 -9.81 10.05 -20.82
C LEU A 78 -8.75 9.76 -21.89
N GLY A 79 -8.29 8.51 -22.04
CA GLY A 79 -7.19 8.14 -22.92
C GLY A 79 -5.82 8.66 -22.43
N ILE A 80 -5.70 8.97 -21.13
CA ILE A 80 -4.49 9.53 -20.51
C ILE A 80 -3.93 8.52 -19.50
N PRO A 81 -2.62 8.23 -19.49
CA PRO A 81 -2.03 7.25 -18.57
C PRO A 81 -1.87 7.81 -17.13
N ILE A 82 -2.96 8.24 -16.50
CA ILE A 82 -2.99 8.84 -15.14
C ILE A 82 -2.46 7.85 -14.10
N TYR A 83 -2.58 6.54 -14.33
CA TYR A 83 -2.05 5.51 -13.46
C TYR A 83 -0.54 5.70 -13.19
N ILE A 84 0.23 6.25 -14.14
CA ILE A 84 1.66 6.54 -13.96
C ILE A 84 1.87 7.59 -12.86
N ALA A 85 1.04 8.64 -12.83
CA ALA A 85 1.13 9.68 -11.81
C ALA A 85 0.88 9.09 -10.40
N ALA A 86 -0.13 8.22 -10.29
CA ALA A 86 -0.39 7.49 -9.06
C ALA A 86 0.82 6.63 -8.66
N VAL A 87 1.40 5.87 -9.60
CA VAL A 87 2.61 5.06 -9.33
C VAL A 87 3.77 5.91 -8.82
N ILE A 88 4.03 7.07 -9.42
CA ILE A 88 5.10 7.98 -9.00
C ILE A 88 4.83 8.49 -7.58
N VAL A 89 3.61 8.94 -7.28
CA VAL A 89 3.27 9.48 -5.96
C VAL A 89 3.33 8.40 -4.88
N PHE A 90 2.65 7.27 -5.08
CA PHE A 90 2.67 6.17 -4.12
C PHE A 90 4.06 5.57 -3.97
N GLY A 91 4.78 5.36 -5.07
CA GLY A 91 6.16 4.87 -5.06
C GLY A 91 7.10 5.81 -4.30
N GLY A 92 7.03 7.12 -4.56
CA GLY A 92 7.81 8.11 -3.82
C GLY A 92 7.52 8.10 -2.32
N ARG A 93 6.24 7.98 -1.93
CA ARG A 93 5.85 7.88 -0.50
C ARG A 93 6.35 6.59 0.15
N ILE A 94 6.33 5.46 -0.56
CA ILE A 94 6.91 4.19 -0.08
C ILE A 94 8.40 4.35 0.18
N PHE A 95 9.16 4.89 -0.77
CA PHE A 95 10.61 5.10 -0.59
C PHE A 95 10.91 6.05 0.57
N ASN A 96 10.13 7.12 0.72
CA ASN A 96 10.27 8.06 1.83
C ASN A 96 9.96 7.39 3.18
N ASN A 97 8.86 6.65 3.28
CA ASN A 97 8.50 5.90 4.48
C ASN A 97 9.59 4.87 4.83
N PHE A 98 10.13 4.15 3.84
CA PHE A 98 11.25 3.24 4.03
C PHE A 98 12.51 3.94 4.55
N ALA A 99 12.87 5.09 3.99
CA ALA A 99 14.04 5.85 4.44
C ALA A 99 13.92 6.25 5.93
N ILE A 100 12.72 6.67 6.36
CA ILE A 100 12.42 7.01 7.75
C ILE A 100 12.48 5.76 8.64
N ILE A 101 11.83 4.66 8.24
CA ILE A 101 11.85 3.38 8.98
C ILE A 101 13.29 2.92 9.21
N ARG A 102 14.10 2.90 8.14
CA ARG A 102 15.51 2.52 8.21
C ARG A 102 16.27 3.39 9.21
N ARG A 103 16.06 4.71 9.17
CA ARG A 103 16.72 5.65 10.10
C ARG A 103 16.32 5.37 11.55
N LEU A 104 15.03 5.23 11.84
CA LEU A 104 14.52 4.96 13.19
C LEU A 104 15.07 3.64 13.75
N LEU A 105 15.17 2.59 12.93
CA LEU A 105 15.74 1.31 13.34
C LEU A 105 17.23 1.43 13.68
N ILE A 106 18.01 2.16 12.89
CA ILE A 106 19.44 2.39 13.15
C ILE A 106 19.65 3.22 14.43
N GLU A 107 18.87 4.29 14.61
CA GLU A 107 18.95 5.13 15.82
C GLU A 107 18.63 4.31 17.08
N LYS A 108 17.57 3.50 17.04
CA LYS A 108 17.19 2.59 18.14
C LYS A 108 18.25 1.53 18.43
N ALA A 109 18.96 1.05 17.41
CA ALA A 109 20.05 0.10 17.58
C ALA A 109 21.31 0.73 18.19
N LYS A 110 21.59 2.01 17.91
CA LYS A 110 22.73 2.75 18.49
C LYS A 110 22.49 3.24 19.91
N SER A 111 21.23 3.48 20.29
CA SER A 111 20.85 3.88 21.65
C SER A 111 20.78 2.71 22.64
N ARG A 112 21.13 1.50 22.21
CA ARG A 112 21.11 0.26 22.99
C ARG A 112 22.53 -0.23 23.23
#